data_AF-A0A656K2V2-F1
#
_entry.id   AF-A0A656K2V2-F1
#
_cell.length_a   1.000
_cell.length_b   1.000
_cell.length_c   1.000
_cell.angle_alpha   90.00
_cell.angle_beta   90.00
_cell.angle_gamma   90.00
#
_symmetry.space_group_name_H-M   'P 1'
#
loop_
_entity.id
_entity.type
_entity.pdbx_description
1 polymer ?
#
loop_
_entity_poly.entity_id
_entity_poly.type
_entity_poly.pdbx_seq_one_letter_code
_entity_poly.pdbx_strand_id
1 'polypeptide(L)'
;MPLRLLASVALLFICCATQAQNLRSPVTSAPPAISYVQDIQPILTEKCVACHACNDAPCQLNLGSGEGLSRGASKIPVYQGERSEAVAPTRLFYDARNTDAWRGKGFYSVLEAQGGQAALMARMLDLGRSAPLPANSKIPDEIAL
;
A
#
# COMPACT_ATOMS: atom_id res chain seq x y z
N MET A 1 -23.05 -3.15 69.36
CA MET A 1 -21.90 -3.52 68.52
C MET A 1 -22.22 -4.32 67.23
N PRO A 2 -23.34 -5.08 67.08
CA PRO A 2 -23.57 -5.87 65.85
C PRO A 2 -24.00 -5.01 64.64
N LEU A 3 -24.72 -3.91 64.88
CA LEU A 3 -25.22 -3.05 63.80
C LEU A 3 -24.11 -2.30 63.05
N ARG A 4 -23.02 -1.95 63.74
CA ARG A 4 -21.84 -1.32 63.10
C ARG A 4 -21.08 -2.31 62.23
N LEU A 5 -20.99 -3.58 62.66
CA LEU A 5 -20.36 -4.65 61.89
C LEU A 5 -21.15 -4.96 60.60
N LEU A 6 -22.48 -5.03 60.69
CA LEU A 6 -23.36 -5.26 59.55
C LEU A 6 -23.32 -4.11 58.53
N ALA A 7 -23.27 -2.87 59.00
CA ALA A 7 -23.14 -1.69 58.13
C ALA A 7 -21.79 -1.68 57.39
N SER A 8 -20.70 -2.04 58.05
CA SER A 8 -19.37 -2.12 57.42
C SER A 8 -19.27 -3.24 56.39
N VAL A 9 -19.88 -4.39 56.65
CA VAL A 9 -19.92 -5.52 55.69
C VAL A 9 -20.76 -5.15 54.46
N ALA A 10 -21.93 -4.52 54.65
CA ALA A 10 -22.77 -4.07 53.55
C ALA A 10 -22.06 -3.03 52.67
N LEU A 11 -21.34 -2.07 53.26
CA LEU A 11 -20.60 -1.05 52.52
C LEU A 11 -19.43 -1.65 51.72
N LEU A 12 -18.75 -2.68 52.27
CA LEU A 12 -17.67 -3.39 51.58
C LEU A 12 -18.20 -4.17 50.36
N PHE A 13 -19.35 -4.84 50.48
CA PHE A 13 -19.98 -5.53 49.36
C PHE A 13 -20.41 -4.57 48.24
N ILE A 14 -20.91 -3.38 48.58
CA ILE A 14 -21.29 -2.35 47.60
C ILE A 14 -20.05 -1.80 46.88
N CYS A 15 -18.94 -1.55 47.59
CA CYS A 15 -17.67 -1.10 46.99
C CYS A 15 -16.99 -2.16 46.11
N CYS A 16 -17.15 -3.45 46.39
CA CYS A 16 -16.66 -4.52 45.52
C CYS A 16 -17.52 -4.67 44.26
N ALA A 17 -18.85 -4.51 44.38
CA ALA A 17 -19.76 -4.60 43.25
C ALA A 17 -19.61 -3.45 42.24
N THR A 18 -19.13 -2.28 42.66
CA THR A 18 -18.87 -1.12 41.77
C THR A 18 -17.53 -1.22 41.04
N GLN A 19 -16.52 -1.87 41.62
CA GLN A 19 -15.21 -2.07 40.95
C GLN A 19 -15.25 -3.13 39.85
N ALA A 20 -16.10 -4.16 39.97
CA ALA A 20 -16.22 -5.22 38.96
C ALA A 20 -16.79 -4.74 37.61
N GLN A 21 -17.42 -3.56 37.58
CA GLN A 21 -18.10 -3.01 36.39
C GLN A 21 -17.13 -2.28 35.43
N ASN A 22 -15.94 -1.89 35.91
CA ASN A 22 -14.99 -1.07 35.15
C ASN A 22 -13.90 -1.89 34.43
N LEU A 23 -13.96 -3.23 34.47
CA LEU A 23 -13.01 -4.13 33.78
C LEU A 23 -13.37 -4.42 32.32
N ARG A 24 -14.40 -3.77 31.76
CA ARG A 24 -14.64 -3.82 30.32
C ARG A 24 -13.69 -2.83 29.65
N SER A 25 -12.46 -3.27 29.42
CA SER A 25 -11.53 -2.59 28.51
C SER A 25 -12.28 -2.25 27.22
N PRO A 26 -12.15 -1.03 26.68
CA PRO A 26 -12.65 -0.76 25.35
C PRO A 26 -11.98 -1.78 24.43
N VAL A 27 -12.78 -2.66 23.83
CA VAL A 27 -12.33 -3.52 22.75
C VAL A 27 -11.90 -2.55 21.65
N THR A 28 -10.61 -2.25 21.58
CA THR A 28 -10.02 -1.63 20.40
C THR A 28 -10.21 -2.67 19.30
N SER A 29 -11.30 -2.53 18.54
CA SER A 29 -11.53 -3.32 17.34
C SER A 29 -10.31 -3.13 16.45
N ALA A 30 -9.64 -4.24 16.10
CA ALA A 30 -8.60 -4.22 15.11
C ALA A 30 -9.12 -3.50 13.86
N PRO A 31 -8.29 -2.66 13.20
CA PRO A 31 -8.70 -2.02 11.96
C PRO A 31 -9.17 -3.11 10.97
N PRO A 32 -10.19 -2.83 10.15
CA PRO A 32 -10.70 -3.79 9.20
C PRO A 32 -9.57 -4.26 8.27
N ALA A 33 -9.58 -5.54 7.92
CA ALA A 33 -8.60 -6.11 6.99
C ALA A 33 -8.73 -5.43 5.62
N ILE A 34 -7.61 -4.92 5.10
CA ILE A 34 -7.56 -4.28 3.78
C ILE A 34 -7.49 -5.37 2.70
N SER A 35 -8.41 -5.32 1.76
CA SER A 35 -8.50 -6.20 0.61
C SER A 35 -7.88 -5.53 -0.62
N TYR A 36 -6.94 -6.22 -1.29
CA TYR A 36 -6.36 -5.69 -2.53
C TYR A 36 -7.44 -5.42 -3.58
N VAL A 37 -8.35 -6.38 -3.80
CA VAL A 37 -9.34 -6.30 -4.88
C VAL A 37 -10.41 -5.24 -4.59
N GLN A 38 -10.83 -5.10 -3.33
CA GLN A 38 -11.93 -4.19 -2.97
C GLN A 38 -11.43 -2.78 -2.65
N ASP A 39 -10.27 -2.65 -2.00
CA ASP A 39 -9.81 -1.38 -1.45
C ASP A 39 -8.66 -0.74 -2.26
N ILE A 40 -7.78 -1.54 -2.88
CA ILE A 40 -6.55 -1.04 -3.51
C ILE A 40 -6.69 -0.96 -5.03
N GLN A 41 -7.13 -2.04 -5.67
CA GLN A 41 -7.22 -2.15 -7.12
C GLN A 41 -8.11 -1.06 -7.75
N PRO A 42 -9.27 -0.67 -7.18
CA PRO A 42 -10.09 0.39 -7.77
C PRO A 42 -9.37 1.74 -7.78
N ILE A 43 -8.60 2.06 -6.73
CA ILE A 43 -7.82 3.29 -6.64
C ILE A 43 -6.74 3.32 -7.72
N LEU A 44 -5.97 2.24 -7.86
CA LEU A 44 -4.93 2.13 -8.90
C LEU A 44 -5.54 2.19 -10.30
N THR A 45 -6.71 1.55 -10.49
CA THR A 45 -7.44 1.57 -11.76
C THR A 45 -7.84 2.99 -12.15
N GLU A 46 -8.38 3.76 -11.22
CA GLU A 46 -8.83 5.13 -11.49
C GLU A 46 -7.66 6.11 -11.69
N LYS A 47 -6.58 5.97 -10.92
CA LYS A 47 -5.53 6.99 -10.83
C LYS A 47 -4.25 6.67 -11.59
N CYS A 48 -3.94 5.39 -11.83
CA CYS A 48 -2.61 4.98 -12.27
C CYS A 48 -2.61 4.16 -13.55
N VAL A 49 -3.63 3.30 -13.75
CA VAL A 49 -3.66 2.35 -14.87
C VAL A 49 -3.68 3.03 -16.23
N ALA A 50 -4.23 4.25 -16.35
CA ALA A 50 -4.20 5.00 -17.61
C ALA A 50 -2.79 5.12 -18.22
N CYS A 51 -1.76 5.23 -17.37
CA CYS A 51 -0.36 5.29 -17.81
C CYS A 51 0.44 4.01 -17.49
N HIS A 52 -0.01 3.22 -16.50
CA HIS A 52 0.68 2.03 -15.99
C HIS A 52 -0.06 0.72 -16.27
N ALA A 53 -0.71 0.59 -17.42
CA ALA A 53 -1.51 -0.59 -17.77
C ALA A 53 -0.69 -1.77 -18.32
N CYS A 54 0.44 -1.51 -18.97
CA CYS A 54 1.11 -2.50 -19.80
C CYS A 54 2.63 -2.49 -19.66
N ASN A 55 3.30 -3.29 -20.48
CA ASN A 55 4.75 -3.37 -20.51
C ASN A 55 5.42 -2.06 -20.96
N ASP A 56 4.72 -1.26 -21.77
CA ASP A 56 5.25 -0.03 -22.37
C ASP A 56 5.11 1.18 -21.42
N ALA A 57 4.52 0.96 -20.24
CA ALA A 57 4.44 1.93 -19.18
C ALA A 57 5.84 2.43 -18.75
N PRO A 58 5.94 3.65 -18.19
CA PRO A 58 7.20 4.14 -17.63
C PRO A 58 7.82 3.13 -16.66
N CYS A 59 9.11 2.85 -16.84
CA CYS A 59 9.85 1.83 -16.11
C CYS A 59 9.21 0.43 -16.13
N GLN A 60 8.42 0.09 -17.15
CA GLN A 60 7.65 -1.16 -17.24
C GLN A 60 6.75 -1.44 -16.02
N LEU A 61 6.40 -0.42 -15.23
CA LEU A 61 5.59 -0.60 -14.03
C LEU A 61 4.14 -0.86 -14.42
N ASN A 62 3.61 -2.03 -14.04
CA ASN A 62 2.24 -2.43 -14.33
C ASN A 62 1.40 -2.40 -13.03
N LEU A 63 0.38 -1.55 -12.99
CA LEU A 63 -0.48 -1.35 -11.81
C LEU A 63 -1.90 -1.90 -12.03
N GLY A 64 -2.15 -2.63 -13.12
CA GLY A 64 -3.45 -3.23 -13.43
C GLY A 64 -3.77 -4.48 -12.60
N SER A 65 -2.79 -5.04 -11.88
CA SER A 65 -2.96 -6.25 -11.07
C SER A 65 -1.99 -6.29 -9.89
N GLY A 66 -2.32 -7.08 -8.87
CA GLY A 66 -1.45 -7.28 -7.71
C GLY A 66 -0.11 -7.92 -8.10
N GLU A 67 -0.12 -8.79 -9.11
CA GLU A 67 1.10 -9.40 -9.67
C GLU A 67 1.99 -8.36 -10.37
N GLY A 68 1.39 -7.42 -11.11
CA GLY A 68 2.12 -6.30 -11.71
C GLY A 68 2.76 -5.41 -10.65
N LEU A 69 1.99 -5.10 -9.59
CA LEU A 69 2.46 -4.31 -8.47
C LEU A 69 3.61 -5.00 -7.71
N SER A 70 3.50 -6.31 -7.47
CA SER A 70 4.53 -7.10 -6.78
C SER A 70 5.79 -7.28 -7.62
N ARG A 71 5.64 -7.47 -8.95
CA ARG A 71 6.76 -7.45 -9.90
C ARG A 71 7.58 -6.17 -9.76
N GLY A 72 6.91 -5.03 -9.67
CA GLY A 72 7.55 -3.72 -9.52
C GLY A 72 8.00 -3.11 -10.86
N ALA A 73 9.04 -2.28 -10.81
CA ALA A 73 9.53 -1.49 -11.93
C ALA A 73 10.89 -1.98 -12.43
N SER A 74 11.27 -1.59 -13.65
CA SER A 74 12.52 -1.95 -14.30
C SER A 74 13.11 -0.76 -15.05
N LYS A 75 14.43 -0.65 -15.06
CA LYS A 75 15.16 0.33 -15.88
C LYS A 75 15.49 -0.18 -17.28
N ILE A 76 15.10 -1.41 -17.61
CA ILE A 76 15.34 -2.00 -18.92
C ILE A 76 14.50 -1.23 -19.95
N PRO A 77 15.10 -0.59 -20.96
CA PRO A 77 14.33 0.15 -21.95
C PRO A 77 13.53 -0.77 -22.86
N VAL A 78 12.23 -0.50 -22.98
CA VAL A 78 11.31 -1.23 -23.87
C VAL A 78 11.67 -0.97 -25.32
N TYR A 79 11.68 0.29 -25.71
CA TYR A 79 12.11 0.74 -27.03
C TYR A 79 13.59 1.10 -27.01
N GLN A 80 14.41 0.32 -27.73
CA GLN A 80 15.82 0.63 -28.02
C GLN A 80 16.01 0.53 -29.53
N GLY A 81 16.08 1.67 -30.22
CA GLY A 81 16.10 1.71 -31.68
C GLY A 81 17.33 1.07 -32.32
N GLU A 82 18.43 0.99 -31.58
CA GLU A 82 19.69 0.38 -32.04
C GLU A 82 19.72 -1.15 -31.90
N ARG A 83 18.67 -1.75 -31.33
CA ARG A 83 18.64 -3.18 -31.00
C ARG A 83 18.50 -4.02 -32.27
N SER A 84 19.49 -4.87 -32.54
CA SER A 84 19.47 -5.84 -33.65
C SER A 84 18.92 -7.22 -33.27
N GLU A 85 18.85 -7.53 -31.97
CA GLU A 85 18.45 -8.84 -31.45
C GLU A 85 17.25 -8.74 -30.51
N ALA A 86 16.40 -9.77 -30.48
CA ALA A 86 15.26 -9.79 -29.56
C ALA A 86 15.72 -9.86 -28.09
N VAL A 87 15.09 -9.08 -27.22
CA VAL A 87 15.26 -9.21 -25.77
C VAL A 87 14.29 -10.24 -25.20
N ALA A 88 14.66 -10.84 -24.07
CA ALA A 88 13.78 -11.74 -23.35
C ALA A 88 12.49 -11.00 -22.92
N PRO A 89 11.31 -11.61 -23.12
CA PRO A 89 10.04 -10.98 -22.74
C PRO A 89 9.86 -10.96 -21.21
N THR A 90 8.99 -10.05 -20.76
CA THR A 90 8.69 -9.76 -19.35
C THR A 90 7.18 -9.80 -19.07
N ARG A 91 6.43 -10.63 -19.79
CA ARG A 91 4.98 -10.80 -19.64
C ARG A 91 4.65 -11.37 -18.26
N LEU A 92 3.68 -10.75 -17.59
CA LEU A 92 3.15 -11.26 -16.32
C LEU A 92 2.61 -12.69 -16.51
N PHE A 93 2.80 -13.54 -15.50
CA PHE A 93 2.36 -14.95 -15.43
C PHE A 93 3.07 -15.95 -16.36
N TYR A 94 3.79 -15.49 -17.39
CA TYR A 94 4.51 -16.36 -18.32
C TYR A 94 6.01 -16.41 -18.04
N ASP A 95 6.64 -15.23 -17.96
CA ASP A 95 8.10 -15.15 -18.01
C ASP A 95 8.74 -15.22 -16.61
N ALA A 96 7.96 -15.03 -15.54
CA ALA A 96 8.31 -15.34 -14.15
C ALA A 96 7.05 -15.60 -13.31
N ARG A 97 7.22 -16.30 -12.17
CA ARG A 97 6.12 -16.83 -11.34
C ARG A 97 6.04 -16.26 -9.92
N ASN A 98 7.01 -15.44 -9.51
CA ASN A 98 7.06 -14.82 -8.19
C ASN A 98 7.97 -13.58 -8.20
N THR A 99 7.93 -12.83 -7.09
CA THR A 99 8.71 -11.60 -6.90
C THR A 99 10.20 -11.80 -7.06
N ASP A 100 10.78 -12.86 -6.48
CA ASP A 100 12.22 -13.10 -6.51
C ASP A 100 12.73 -13.41 -7.92
N ALA A 101 11.96 -14.17 -8.70
CA ALA A 101 12.25 -14.39 -10.10
C ALA A 101 12.23 -13.08 -10.91
N TRP A 102 11.36 -12.14 -10.57
CA TRP A 102 11.37 -10.81 -11.16
C TRP A 102 12.59 -9.98 -10.74
N ARG A 103 13.04 -10.09 -9.47
CA ARG A 103 14.29 -9.46 -9.00
C ARG A 103 15.49 -9.97 -9.80
N GLY A 104 15.55 -11.28 -10.05
CA GLY A 104 16.58 -11.89 -10.91
C GLY A 104 16.56 -11.39 -12.37
N LYS A 105 15.43 -10.88 -12.84
CA LYS A 105 15.28 -10.24 -14.17
C LYS A 105 15.52 -8.72 -14.16
N GLY A 106 16.00 -8.16 -13.04
CA GLY A 106 16.32 -6.74 -12.93
C GLY A 106 15.14 -5.83 -12.59
N PHE A 107 13.98 -6.38 -12.21
CA PHE A 107 12.91 -5.58 -11.64
C PHE A 107 13.20 -5.28 -10.17
N TYR A 108 12.83 -4.11 -9.67
CA TYR A 108 12.98 -3.70 -8.28
C TYR A 108 11.61 -3.36 -7.65
N SER A 109 11.54 -3.46 -6.33
CA SER A 109 10.32 -3.19 -5.57
C SER A 109 9.96 -1.70 -5.66
N VAL A 110 8.66 -1.41 -5.81
CA VAL A 110 8.10 -0.06 -5.64
C VAL A 110 7.40 0.10 -4.29
N LEU A 111 7.23 -1.00 -3.55
CA LEU A 111 6.50 -1.07 -2.28
C LEU A 111 7.42 -1.05 -1.05
N GLU A 112 8.70 -1.37 -1.23
CA GLU A 112 9.67 -1.44 -0.15
C GLU A 112 10.58 -0.22 -0.17
N ALA A 113 11.10 0.14 1.00
CA ALA A 113 12.15 1.14 1.11
C ALA A 113 13.47 0.58 0.53
N GLN A 114 14.18 1.41 -0.22
CA GLN A 114 15.51 1.07 -0.73
C GLN A 114 16.50 2.22 -0.49
N GLY A 115 17.70 1.87 -0.03
CA GLY A 115 18.81 2.82 0.10
C GLY A 115 18.50 4.03 1.00
N GLY A 116 17.78 3.82 2.11
CA GLY A 116 17.40 4.88 3.05
C GLY A 116 16.24 5.76 2.57
N GLN A 117 15.65 5.49 1.41
CA GLN A 117 14.48 6.19 0.90
C GLN A 117 13.22 5.39 1.18
N ALA A 118 12.10 6.07 1.46
CA ALA A 118 10.79 5.45 1.54
C ALA A 118 10.42 4.75 0.23
N ALA A 119 9.45 3.83 0.31
CA ALA A 119 8.93 3.11 -0.84
C ALA A 119 8.57 4.08 -1.99
N LEU A 120 8.94 3.73 -3.21
CA LEU A 120 8.72 4.60 -4.38
C LEU A 120 7.23 4.95 -4.52
N MET A 121 6.34 3.98 -4.31
CA MET A 121 4.89 4.20 -4.36
C MET A 121 4.42 5.21 -3.29
N ALA A 122 4.92 5.09 -2.06
CA ALA A 122 4.57 6.04 -1.00
C ALA A 122 4.99 7.47 -1.39
N ARG A 123 6.19 7.63 -1.94
CA ARG A 123 6.69 8.94 -2.39
C ARG A 123 5.89 9.51 -3.56
N MET A 124 5.44 8.66 -4.50
CA MET A 124 4.57 9.10 -5.60
C MET A 124 3.21 9.58 -5.08
N LEU A 125 2.63 8.88 -4.11
CA LEU A 125 1.37 9.29 -3.47
C LEU A 125 1.55 10.59 -2.67
N ASP A 126 2.64 10.73 -1.92
CA ASP A 126 2.95 11.94 -1.17
C ASP A 126 3.16 13.15 -2.10
N LEU A 127 3.88 12.95 -3.21
CA LEU A 127 4.06 14.00 -4.22
C LEU A 127 2.70 14.44 -4.78
N GLY A 128 1.87 13.48 -5.23
CA GLY A 128 0.54 13.77 -5.77
C GLY A 128 -0.38 14.49 -4.76
N ARG A 129 -0.24 14.21 -3.47
CA ARG A 129 -0.96 14.93 -2.40
C ARG A 129 -0.43 16.34 -2.16
N SER A 130 0.88 16.53 -2.22
CA SER A 130 1.53 17.82 -1.91
C SER A 130 1.48 18.82 -3.06
N ALA A 131 1.33 18.34 -4.30
CA ALA A 131 1.38 19.15 -5.51
C ALA A 131 0.19 18.87 -6.45
N PRO A 132 -1.07 19.11 -6.01
CA PRO A 132 -2.23 18.90 -6.86
C PRO A 132 -2.24 19.91 -8.01
N LEU A 133 -2.51 19.42 -9.22
CA LEU A 133 -2.76 20.29 -10.38
C LEU A 133 -4.23 20.75 -10.38
N PRO A 134 -4.53 21.99 -10.79
CA PRO A 134 -5.92 22.43 -10.99
C PRO A 134 -6.66 21.49 -11.95
N ALA A 135 -7.91 21.17 -11.64
CA ALA A 135 -8.71 20.28 -12.47
C ALA A 135 -8.81 20.79 -13.92
N ASN A 136 -8.63 19.89 -14.88
CA ASN A 136 -8.65 20.19 -16.33
C ASN A 136 -7.64 21.26 -16.79
N SER A 137 -6.58 21.51 -16.01
CA SER A 137 -5.46 22.36 -16.45
C SER A 137 -4.40 21.57 -17.19
N LYS A 138 -3.62 22.27 -18.03
CA LYS A 138 -2.40 21.71 -18.61
C LYS A 138 -1.35 21.55 -17.51
N ILE A 139 -0.49 20.55 -17.66
CA ILE A 139 0.73 20.45 -16.84
C ILE A 139 1.57 21.71 -17.12
N PRO A 140 2.04 22.44 -16.09
CA PRO A 140 2.91 23.60 -16.27
C PRO A 140 4.18 23.26 -17.07
N ASP A 141 4.62 24.18 -17.92
CA ASP A 141 5.80 23.99 -18.79
C ASP A 141 7.10 23.82 -17.97
N GLU A 142 7.11 24.22 -16.70
CA GLU A 142 8.25 24.06 -15.79
C GLU A 142 8.48 22.59 -15.35
N ILE A 143 7.48 21.72 -15.48
CA ILE A 143 7.58 20.30 -15.11
C ILE A 143 8.14 19.53 -16.30
N ALA A 144 9.45 19.25 -16.28
CA ALA A 144 10.10 18.36 -17.25
C ALA A 144 9.74 16.89 -16.96
N LEU A 145 9.20 16.19 -17.95
CA LEU A 145 8.89 14.75 -17.93
C LEU A 145 10.06 13.91 -18.45
#